data_AF-W9QMK5-F1
#
_entry.id   AF-W9QMK5-F1
#
_cell.length_a   1.000
_cell.length_b   1.000
_cell.length_c   1.000
_cell.angle_alpha   90.00
_cell.angle_beta   90.00
_cell.angle_gamma   90.00
#
_symmetry.space_group_name_H-M   'P 1'
#
loop_
_entity.id
_entity.type
_entity.pdbx_description
1 polymer ?
#
loop_
_entity_poly.entity_id
_entity_poly.type
_entity_poly.pdbx_seq_one_letter_code
_entity_poly.pdbx_strand_id
1 'polypeptide(L)' 'MGVPDEYWVEFAAFKFEGPASAWWNHIRRMHDVEGMTWEQFEVLFNEQFFPQSYRDKKAMEFMGL' A
#
# COMPACT_ATOMS: atom_id res chain seq x y z
N MET A 1 14.58 10.01 17.37
CA MET A 1 14.13 8.61 17.51
C MET A 1 12.92 8.44 16.60
N GLY A 2 13.00 7.52 15.63
CA GLY A 2 11.90 7.20 14.72
C GLY A 2 11.04 6.06 15.29
N VAL A 3 9.87 5.86 14.69
CA VAL A 3 9.04 4.67 14.94
C VAL A 3 9.76 3.45 14.35
N PRO A 4 9.88 2.32 15.07
CA PRO A 4 10.40 1.07 14.51
C PRO A 4 9.60 0.56 13.31
N ASP A 5 10.28 0.07 12.28
CA ASP A 5 9.70 -0.34 10.99
C ASP A 5 8.62 -1.44 11.14
N GLU A 6 8.71 -2.26 12.19
CA GLU A 6 7.74 -3.29 12.54
C GLU A 6 6.31 -2.75 12.76
N TYR A 7 6.15 -1.46 13.11
CA TYR A 7 4.84 -0.84 13.31
C TYR A 7 4.31 -0.09 12.09
N TRP A 8 5.12 0.10 11.04
CA TRP A 8 4.75 0.99 9.94
C TRP A 8 3.55 0.47 9.15
N VAL A 9 3.51 -0.85 8.93
CA VAL A 9 2.38 -1.53 8.26
C VAL A 9 1.09 -1.33 9.05
N GLU A 10 1.13 -1.52 10.37
CA GLU A 10 -0.03 -1.33 11.24
C GLU A 10 -0.51 0.12 11.24
N PHE A 11 0.41 1.07 11.29
CA PHE A 11 0.08 2.50 11.27
C PHE A 11 -0.49 2.97 9.93
N ALA A 12 0.03 2.47 8.81
CA ALA A 12 -0.54 2.74 7.50
C ALA A 12 -1.95 2.14 7.39
N ALA A 13 -2.11 0.89 7.81
CA ALA A 13 -3.39 0.19 7.83
C ALA A 13 -4.45 0.89 8.70
N PHE A 14 -4.03 1.47 9.83
CA PHE A 14 -4.92 2.22 10.72
C PHE A 14 -5.56 3.44 10.03
N LYS A 15 -4.91 4.00 9.00
CA LYS A 15 -5.45 5.12 8.22
C LYS A 15 -6.37 4.69 7.08
N PHE A 16 -6.55 3.40 6.83
CA PHE A 16 -7.41 2.94 5.76
C PHE A 16 -8.89 3.08 6.12
N GLU A 17 -9.62 3.73 5.22
CA GLU A 17 -11.06 3.92 5.31
C GLU A 17 -11.74 3.39 4.04
N GLY A 18 -13.03 3.08 4.13
CA GLY A 18 -13.86 2.69 2.99
C GLY A 18 -13.26 1.53 2.17
N PRO A 19 -13.11 1.67 0.84
CA PRO A 19 -12.58 0.61 -0.03
C PRO A 19 -11.19 0.11 0.36
N ALA A 20 -10.32 0.99 0.87
CA ALA A 20 -8.96 0.60 1.28
C ALA A 20 -9.00 -0.30 2.53
N SER A 21 -9.88 0.00 3.48
CA SER A 21 -10.08 -0.85 4.67
C SER A 21 -10.61 -2.23 4.28
N ALA A 22 -11.59 -2.28 3.35
CA ALA A 22 -12.15 -3.54 2.86
C ALA A 22 -11.09 -4.41 2.14
N TRP A 23 -10.25 -3.79 1.31
CA TRP A 23 -9.11 -4.46 0.66
C TRP A 23 -8.12 -4.99 1.70
N TRP A 24 -7.71 -4.18 2.67
CA TRP A 24 -6.74 -4.61 3.68
C TRP A 24 -7.27 -5.76 4.55
N ASN A 25 -8.55 -5.75 4.90
CA ASN A 25 -9.21 -6.87 5.58
C ASN A 25 -9.26 -8.15 4.73
N HIS A 26 -9.25 -8.04 3.41
CA HIS A 26 -9.09 -9.19 2.52
C HIS A 26 -7.66 -9.72 2.55
N ILE A 27 -6.66 -8.84 2.42
CA ILE A 27 -5.23 -9.23 2.50
C ILE A 27 -4.91 -9.93 3.81
N ARG A 28 -5.36 -9.40 4.95
CA ARG A 28 -5.16 -10.02 6.29
C ARG A 28 -5.76 -11.41 6.43
N ARG A 29 -6.72 -11.80 5.60
CA ARG A 29 -7.32 -13.14 5.59
C ARG A 29 -6.58 -14.11 4.68
N MET A 30 -5.90 -13.60 3.66
CA MET A 30 -5.23 -14.39 2.62
C MET A 30 -3.73 -14.55 2.89
N HIS A 31 -3.13 -13.62 3.64
CA HIS A 31 -1.70 -13.55 3.88
C HIS A 31 -1.39 -13.44 5.38
N ASP A 32 -0.24 -13.97 5.78
CA ASP A 32 0.34 -13.66 7.09
C ASP A 32 0.90 -12.24 7.05
N VAL A 33 0.22 -11.33 7.75
CA VAL A 33 0.58 -9.91 7.83
C VAL A 33 1.42 -9.59 9.06
N GLU A 34 1.52 -10.47 10.05
CA GLU A 34 2.30 -10.22 11.27
C GLU A 34 3.80 -10.20 11.00
N GLY A 35 4.26 -10.96 10.00
CA GLY A 35 5.65 -10.96 9.53
C GLY A 35 5.91 -10.06 8.32
N MET A 36 4.94 -9.25 7.88
CA MET A 36 5.06 -8.46 6.66
C MET A 36 6.01 -7.27 6.85
N THR A 37 7.04 -7.19 6.00
CA THR A 37 7.93 -6.02 6.00
C THR A 37 7.25 -4.83 5.35
N TRP A 38 7.74 -3.63 5.67
CA TRP A 38 7.27 -2.41 5.03
C TRP A 38 7.38 -2.48 3.49
N GLU A 39 8.48 -3.00 2.95
CA GLU A 39 8.69 -3.14 1.50
C GLU A 39 7.64 -4.05 0.85
N GLN A 40 7.29 -5.17 1.49
CA GLN A 40 6.26 -6.08 1.00
C GLN A 40 4.88 -5.40 1.00
N PHE A 41 4.57 -4.66 2.06
CA PHE A 41 3.36 -3.86 2.14
C PHE A 41 3.31 -2.81 1.04
N GLU A 42 4.40 -2.07 0.80
CA GLU A 42 4.47 -1.05 -0.23
C GLU A 42 4.23 -1.63 -1.62
N VAL A 43 4.78 -2.80 -1.94
CA VAL A 43 4.51 -3.49 -3.22
C VAL A 43 3.02 -3.78 -3.36
N LEU A 44 2.40 -4.45 -2.37
CA LEU A 44 0.98 -4.80 -2.40
C LEU A 44 0.06 -3.57 -2.52
N PHE A 45 0.34 -2.55 -1.70
CA PHE A 45 -0.43 -1.32 -1.69
C PHE A 45 -0.33 -0.60 -3.04
N ASN A 46 0.88 -0.49 -3.58
CA ASN A 46 1.11 0.18 -4.84
C ASN A 46 0.49 -0.56 -6.03
N GLU A 47 0.58 -1.88 -6.07
CA GLU A 47 -0.07 -2.68 -7.12
C GLU A 47 -1.59 -2.46 -7.12
N GLN A 48 -2.21 -2.37 -5.94
CA GLN A 48 -3.64 -2.17 -5.79
C GLN A 48 -4.12 -0.75 -6.16
N PHE A 49 -3.42 0.29 -5.68
CA PHE A 49 -3.90 1.67 -5.77
C PHE A 49 -3.17 2.52 -6.81
N PHE A 50 -1.95 2.13 -7.17
CA PHE A 50 -1.09 2.85 -8.12
C PHE A 50 -0.53 1.88 -9.16
N PRO A 51 -1.38 1.17 -9.92
CA PRO A 51 -0.90 0.23 -10.93
C PRO A 51 -0.02 0.95 -11.96
N GLN A 52 0.88 0.20 -12.60
CA GLN A 52 1.87 0.77 -13.52
C GLN A 52 1.22 1.65 -14.61
N SER A 53 0.09 1.24 -15.17
CA SER A 53 -0.65 2.04 -16.16
C SER A 53 -1.11 3.40 -15.63
N TYR A 54 -1.49 3.49 -14.36
CA TYR A 54 -1.84 4.75 -13.71
C TYR A 54 -0.60 5.62 -13.53
N ARG A 55 0.53 5.03 -13.11
CA ARG A 55 1.81 5.72 -12.96
C ARG A 55 2.31 6.27 -14.30
N ASP A 56 2.25 5.46 -15.35
CA ASP A 56 2.63 5.84 -16.71
C ASP A 56 1.78 7.01 -17.21
N LYS A 57 0.46 6.94 -16.99
CA LYS A 57 -0.45 8.04 -17.31
C LYS A 57 -0.07 9.32 -16.56
N LYS A 58 0.23 9.23 -15.27
CA LYS A 58 0.67 10.39 -14.47
C LYS A 58 2.01 10.94 -14.92
N ALA A 59 2.94 10.08 -15.36
CA ALA A 59 4.20 10.50 -15.94
C ALA A 59 4.00 11.24 -17.27
N MET A 60 3.11 10.76 -18.14
CA MET A 60 2.74 11.44 -19.39
C MET A 60 2.12 12.81 -19.11
N GLU A 61 1.13 12.88 -18.20
CA GLU A 61 0.52 14.14 -17.76
C GLU A 61 1.58 15.14 -17.24
N PHE A 62 2.56 14.66 -16.45
CA PHE A 62 3.65 15.50 -15.96
C PHE A 62 4.58 16.00 -17.07
N MET A 63 4.86 15.14 -18.07
CA MET A 63 5.66 15.51 -19.25
C MET A 63 4.89 16.39 -20.24
N GLY A 64 3.57 16.58 -20.07
CA GLY A 64 2.72 17.34 -20.98
C GLY A 64 2.45 16.63 -22.30
N LEU A 65 2.57 15.29 -22.32
CA LEU A 65 2.29 14.39 -23.45
C LEU A 65 0.88 13.80 -23.34
#